data_AF-A0A540K6D0-F1
#
_entry.id   AF-A0A540K6D0-F1
#
_cell.length_a   1.000
_cell.length_b   1.000
_cell.length_c   1.000
_cell.angle_alpha   90.00
_cell.angle_beta   90.00
_cell.angle_gamma   90.00
#
_symmetry.space_group_name_H-M   'P 1'
#
loop_
_entity.id
_entity.type
_entity.pdbx_description
1 polymer ?
#
loop_
_entity_poly.entity_id
_entity_poly.type
_entity_poly.pdbx_seq_one_letter_code
_entity_poly.pdbx_strand_id
1 'polypeptide(L)'
;MLVIHAVKGQAYNLSRDHKPDLELEKERILKAGGFIHAGRVNGSLNLARAIGDMEFKQNKFLPAEKQIVTASPDINTVELCDDDEFIVLACDGIWYAS
;
A
#
# COMPACT_ATOMS: atom_id res chain seq x y z
N MET A 1 4.45 -2.13 -4.99
CA MET A 1 5.89 -1.82 -4.82
C MET A 1 6.26 -2.22 -3.42
N LEU A 2 7.11 -3.24 -3.26
CA LEU A 2 7.55 -3.70 -1.95
C LEU A 2 9.06 -3.50 -1.79
N VAL A 3 9.45 -3.27 -0.54
CA VAL A 3 10.79 -2.99 -0.07
C VAL A 3 11.17 -4.03 0.97
N ILE A 4 12.30 -4.69 0.73
CA ILE A 4 12.91 -5.66 1.64
C ILE A 4 14.33 -5.17 1.96
N HIS A 5 14.72 -5.30 3.23
CA HIS A 5 16.06 -4.98 3.73
C HIS A 5 16.78 -6.25 4.13
N ALA A 6 17.98 -6.48 3.60
CA ALA A 6 18.83 -7.61 3.94
C ALA A 6 19.87 -7.19 4.99
N VAL A 7 19.90 -7.90 6.12
CA VAL A 7 20.79 -7.65 7.26
C VAL A 7 21.26 -9.00 7.82
N LYS A 8 22.58 -9.22 7.93
CA LYS A 8 23.18 -10.51 8.37
C LYS A 8 22.64 -11.74 7.63
N GLY A 9 22.40 -11.65 6.33
CA GLY A 9 21.84 -12.73 5.53
C GLY A 9 20.35 -13.02 5.82
N GLN A 10 19.65 -12.12 6.52
CA GLN A 10 18.22 -12.22 6.79
C GLN A 10 17.44 -11.10 6.09
N ALA A 11 16.26 -11.42 5.58
CA ALA A 11 15.38 -10.49 4.89
C ALA A 11 14.27 -9.96 5.81
N TYR A 12 14.16 -8.64 5.91
CA TYR A 12 13.16 -7.93 6.69
C TYR A 12 12.26 -7.10 5.77
N ASN A 13 10.94 -7.26 5.89
CA ASN A 13 9.99 -6.44 5.16
C ASN A 13 9.97 -5.02 5.70
N LEU A 14 10.34 -4.03 4.87
CA LEU A 14 10.23 -2.61 5.20
C LEU A 14 8.92 -1.97 4.71
N SER A 15 8.13 -2.72 3.95
CA SER A 15 6.83 -2.28 3.45
C SER A 15 5.84 -3.43 3.46
N ARG A 16 4.56 -3.09 3.40
CA ARG A 16 3.47 -4.03 3.17
C ARG A 16 2.68 -3.61 1.95
N ASP A 17 2.09 -4.58 1.27
CA ASP A 17 1.19 -4.27 0.17
C ASP A 17 -0.12 -3.69 0.70
N HIS A 18 -0.67 -2.68 0.05
CA HIS A 18 -1.93 -2.05 0.46
C HIS A 18 -3.09 -2.61 -0.35
N LYS A 19 -3.45 -3.86 -0.08
CA LYS A 19 -4.59 -4.52 -0.72
C LYS A 19 -5.92 -4.05 -0.09
N PRO A 20 -7.02 -3.96 -0.88
CA PRO A 20 -8.30 -3.47 -0.38
C PRO A 20 -8.88 -4.26 0.79
N ASP A 21 -8.60 -5.55 0.88
CA ASP A 21 -9.09 -6.47 1.91
C ASP A 21 -8.35 -6.36 3.25
N LEU A 22 -7.23 -5.63 3.31
CA LEU A 22 -6.59 -5.30 4.58
C LEU A 22 -7.51 -4.43 5.44
N GLU A 23 -7.66 -4.78 6.72
CA GLU A 23 -8.67 -4.19 7.60
C GLU A 23 -8.63 -2.66 7.63
N LEU A 24 -7.42 -2.07 7.75
CA LEU A 24 -7.24 -0.62 7.75
C LEU A 24 -7.68 0.04 6.43
N GLU A 25 -7.40 -0.61 5.30
CA GLU A 25 -7.77 -0.11 3.98
C GLU A 25 -9.27 -0.25 3.75
N LYS A 26 -9.82 -1.42 4.09
CA LYS A 26 -11.25 -1.73 4.01
C LYS A 26 -12.08 -0.76 4.84
N GLU A 27 -11.67 -0.51 6.08
CA GLU A 27 -12.36 0.43 6.96
C GLU A 27 -12.37 1.85 6.35
N ARG A 28 -11.24 2.33 5.83
CA ARG A 28 -11.19 3.63 5.15
C ARG A 28 -12.11 3.67 3.92
N ILE A 29 -12.03 2.66 3.05
CA ILE A 29 -12.83 2.57 1.83
C ILE A 29 -14.33 2.66 2.16
N LEU A 30 -14.79 1.88 3.14
CA LEU A 30 -16.19 1.88 3.57
C LEU A 30 -16.61 3.21 4.19
N LYS A 31 -15.79 3.79 5.07
CA LYS A 31 -16.04 5.12 5.69
C LYS A 31 -16.09 6.25 4.66
N ALA A 32 -15.36 6.10 3.55
CA ALA A 32 -15.35 7.06 2.45
C ALA A 32 -16.56 6.92 1.50
N GLY A 33 -17.43 5.93 1.72
CA GLY A 33 -18.61 5.64 0.91
C GLY A 33 -18.34 4.69 -0.26
N GLY A 34 -17.16 4.08 -0.34
CA GLY A 34 -16.83 3.05 -1.31
C GLY A 34 -17.25 1.64 -0.84
N PHE A 35 -17.00 0.65 -1.68
CA PHE A 35 -17.22 -0.76 -1.37
C PHE A 35 -16.10 -1.64 -1.94
N ILE A 36 -16.05 -2.90 -1.52
CA ILE A 36 -15.12 -3.89 -2.06
C ILE A 36 -15.93 -5.01 -2.71
N HIS A 37 -15.62 -5.32 -3.96
CA HIS A 37 -16.23 -6.42 -4.69
C HIS A 37 -15.13 -7.24 -5.37
N ALA A 38 -15.09 -8.55 -5.11
CA ALA A 38 -14.07 -9.47 -5.66
C ALA A 38 -12.63 -8.96 -5.49
N GLY A 39 -12.29 -8.42 -4.30
CA GLY A 39 -10.96 -7.87 -4.01
C GLY A 39 -10.66 -6.53 -4.67
N ARG A 40 -11.65 -5.86 -5.28
CA ARG A 40 -11.49 -4.57 -5.96
C ARG A 40 -12.31 -3.47 -5.31
N VAL A 41 -11.71 -2.30 -5.17
CA VAL A 41 -12.34 -1.04 -4.76
C VAL A 41 -13.35 -0.61 -5.81
N ASN A 42 -14.60 -0.45 -5.38
CA ASN A 42 -15.79 -0.20 -6.20
C ASN A 42 -15.91 -1.14 -7.42
N GLY A 43 -15.36 -2.36 -7.33
CA GLY A 43 -15.32 -3.32 -8.44
C GLY A 43 -14.28 -3.04 -9.53
N SER A 44 -13.55 -1.92 -9.47
CA SER A 44 -12.63 -1.50 -10.54
C SER A 44 -11.16 -1.74 -10.18
N LEU A 45 -10.68 -1.14 -9.07
CA LEU A 45 -9.25 -1.05 -8.76
C LEU A 45 -8.83 -2.13 -7.75
N ASN A 46 -7.76 -2.89 -8.02
CA ASN A 46 -7.22 -3.91 -7.12
C ASN A 46 -6.15 -3.37 -6.13
N LEU A 47 -6.07 -2.05 -5.99
CA LEU A 47 -5.15 -1.31 -5.11
C LEU A 47 -5.96 -0.41 -4.20
N ALA A 48 -5.57 -0.28 -2.93
CA ALA A 48 -6.20 0.65 -2.01
C ALA A 48 -5.51 2.03 -1.98
N ARG A 49 -4.25 2.09 -2.38
CA ARG A 49 -3.44 3.32 -2.38
C ARG A 49 -2.73 3.51 -3.71
N ALA A 50 -2.73 4.74 -4.22
CA ALA A 50 -2.10 5.11 -5.47
C ALA A 50 -1.94 6.63 -5.58
N ILE A 51 -0.92 7.07 -6.31
CA ILE A 51 -0.83 8.45 -6.81
C ILE A 51 -1.66 8.50 -8.11
N GLY A 52 -2.44 9.57 -8.33
CA GLY A 52 -3.42 9.63 -9.43
C GLY A 52 -4.82 9.20 -8.98
N ASP A 53 -5.56 8.47 -9.83
CA ASP A 53 -6.89 7.90 -9.52
C ASP A 53 -7.88 8.91 -8.92
N MET A 54 -7.94 10.09 -9.55
CA MET A 54 -8.67 11.24 -9.00
C MET A 54 -10.18 10.97 -8.86
N GLU A 55 -10.76 10.07 -9.66
CA GLU A 55 -12.17 9.69 -9.57
C GLU A 55 -12.54 9.08 -8.20
N PHE A 56 -11.57 8.47 -7.50
CA PHE A 56 -11.75 7.90 -6.16
C PHE A 56 -11.43 8.90 -5.02
N LYS A 57 -11.09 10.14 -5.36
CA LYS A 57 -10.58 11.18 -4.45
C LYS A 57 -11.42 12.45 -4.45
N GLN A 58 -12.71 12.34 -4.78
CA GLN A 58 -13.63 13.47 -4.95
C GLN A 58 -14.50 13.76 -3.73
N ASN A 59 -14.30 13.07 -2.59
CA ASN A 59 -15.11 13.33 -1.40
C ASN A 59 -14.70 14.67 -0.78
N LYS A 60 -15.54 15.71 -0.97
CA LYS A 60 -15.29 17.09 -0.52
C LYS A 60 -15.31 17.27 1.00
N PHE A 61 -15.84 16.30 1.74
CA PHE A 61 -15.97 16.35 3.20
C PHE A 61 -14.88 15.56 3.92
N LEU A 62 -14.03 14.86 3.17
CA LEU A 62 -12.94 14.06 3.73
C LEU A 62 -11.58 14.66 3.33
N PRO A 63 -10.59 14.61 4.23
CA PRO A 63 -9.23 14.98 3.88
C PRO A 63 -8.61 13.95 2.90
N ALA A 64 -7.48 14.28 2.30
CA ALA A 64 -6.86 13.50 1.23
C ALA A 64 -6.48 12.07 1.65
N GLU A 65 -6.11 11.88 2.91
CA GLU A 65 -5.76 10.59 3.51
C GLU A 65 -6.97 9.68 3.80
N LYS A 66 -8.19 10.24 3.80
CA LYS A 66 -9.45 9.52 4.09
C LYS A 66 -10.31 9.27 2.86
N GLN A 67 -9.78 9.50 1.66
CA GLN A 67 -10.47 9.17 0.41
C GLN A 67 -10.58 7.66 0.20
N ILE A 68 -11.43 7.22 -0.75
CA ILE A 68 -11.61 5.79 -1.08
C ILE A 68 -10.27 5.17 -1.45
N VAL A 69 -9.56 5.82 -2.38
CA VAL A 69 -8.14 5.56 -2.67
C VAL A 69 -7.33 6.73 -2.15
N THR A 70 -6.22 6.48 -1.44
CA THR A 70 -5.36 7.56 -0.94
C THR A 70 -3.95 7.53 -1.55
N ALA A 71 -3.31 8.68 -1.64
CA ALA A 71 -1.89 8.81 -1.96
C ALA A 71 -0.99 8.87 -0.70
N SER A 72 -1.59 8.76 0.49
CA SER A 72 -0.82 8.78 1.75
C SER A 72 0.06 7.54 1.87
N PRO A 73 1.39 7.67 1.99
CA PRO A 73 2.29 6.54 2.17
C PRO A 73 2.27 6.01 3.61
N ASP A 74 2.68 4.77 3.79
CA ASP A 74 3.23 4.30 5.07
C ASP A 74 4.73 4.65 5.09
N ILE A 75 5.24 5.17 6.21
CA ILE A 75 6.64 5.58 6.36
C ILE A 75 7.28 4.73 7.46
N ASN A 76 8.34 4.01 7.11
CA ASN A 76 9.20 3.30 8.04
C ASN A 76 10.60 3.91 7.98
N THR A 77 11.23 4.07 9.14
CA THR A 77 12.61 4.57 9.27
C THR A 77 13.45 3.50 9.95
N VAL A 78 14.62 3.23 9.39
CA VAL A 78 15.57 2.24 9.89
C VAL A 78 16.92 2.92 10.04
N GLU A 79 17.56 2.74 11.19
CA GLU A 79 18.95 3.17 11.40
C GLU A 79 19.88 2.13 10.79
N LEU A 80 20.89 2.61 10.04
CA LEU A 80 21.86 1.74 9.40
C LEU A 80 22.95 1.30 10.38
N CYS A 81 23.48 0.11 10.17
CA CYS A 81 24.58 -0.51 10.90
C CYS A 81 25.50 -1.28 9.95
N ASP A 82 26.67 -1.70 10.46
CA ASP A 82 27.70 -2.39 9.66
C ASP A 82 27.25 -3.76 9.13
N ASP A 83 26.12 -4.26 9.61
CA ASP A 83 25.57 -5.56 9.25
C ASP A 83 24.54 -5.50 8.10
N ASP A 84 24.20 -4.30 7.62
CA ASP A 84 23.28 -4.10 6.50
C ASP A 84 23.97 -4.43 5.17
N GLU A 85 23.25 -5.14 4.30
CA GLU A 85 23.81 -5.67 3.05
C GLU A 85 23.25 -4.93 1.82
N PHE A 86 21.94 -4.95 1.64
CA PHE A 86 21.27 -4.31 0.51
C PHE A 86 19.76 -4.14 0.74
N ILE A 87 19.14 -3.32 -0.10
CA ILE A 87 17.69 -3.15 -0.17
C ILE A 87 17.20 -3.62 -1.54
N VAL A 88 16.11 -4.39 -1.55
CA VAL A 88 15.40 -4.77 -2.77
C VAL A 88 14.12 -3.96 -2.87
N LEU A 89 13.96 -3.25 -3.97
CA LEU A 89 12.71 -2.59 -4.35
C LEU A 89 12.19 -3.24 -5.62
N ALA A 90 11.04 -3.90 -5.56
CA ALA A 90 10.44 -4.50 -6.75
C ALA A 90 8.91 -4.37 -6.79
N CYS A 91 8.36 -4.44 -8.00
CA CYS A 91 6.91 -4.35 -8.20
C CYS A 91 6.27 -5.73 -8.01
N ASP A 92 4.95 -5.75 -7.92
CA ASP A 92 4.14 -6.95 -7.76
C ASP A 92 4.48 -8.04 -8.80
N GLY A 93 4.89 -7.65 -10.02
CA GLY A 93 5.30 -8.59 -11.05
C GLY A 93 6.53 -9.44 -10.73
N ILE A 94 7.41 -8.99 -9.82
CA ILE A 94 8.54 -9.78 -9.31
C ILE A 94 8.13 -10.58 -8.09
N TRP A 95 7.32 -9.99 -7.20
CA TRP A 95 6.94 -10.63 -5.93
C TRP A 95 5.90 -11.74 -6.06
N TYR A 96 5.08 -11.69 -7.11
CA TYR A 96 4.08 -12.69 -7.43
C TYR A 96 4.43 -13.47 -8.70
N ALA A 97 5.70 -13.41 -9.14
CA ALA A 97 6.19 -14.29 -10.19
C ALA A 97 6.17 -15.74 -9.67
N SER A 98 5.15 -16.48 -10.08
CA SER A 98 5.00 -17.92 -9.93
C SER A 98 5.69 -18.66 -11.07
#